data_AF-A0A537NNU9-F1
#
_entry.id   AF-A0A537NNU9-F1
#
_cell.length_a   1.000
_cell.length_b   1.000
_cell.length_c   1.000
_cell.angle_alpha   90.00
_cell.angle_beta   90.00
_cell.angle_gamma   90.00
#
_symmetry.space_group_name_H-M   'P 1'
#
loop_
_entity.id
_entity.type
_entity.pdbx_description
1 polymer ?
#
loop_
_entity_poly.entity_id
_entity_poly.type
_entity_poly.pdbx_seq_one_letter_code
_entity_poly.pdbx_strand_id
1 'polypeptide(L)'
;MPKKQRPEAMAQFAETARTKKRKERPGLVADKDTAPIPTDSKAKDDAATKVLQEGATGEDHGAEEAIDKLPDRIIESRHGARHRDS
;
A
#
# COMPACT_ATOMS: atom_id res chain seq x y z
N MET A 1 41.70 -16.33 -34.49
CA MET A 1 40.31 -16.12 -34.04
C MET A 1 40.12 -14.64 -33.71
N PRO A 2 39.34 -13.86 -34.48
CA PRO A 2 39.20 -12.43 -34.21
C PRO A 2 38.41 -12.23 -32.92
N LYS A 3 38.95 -11.38 -32.02
CA LYS A 3 38.37 -11.06 -30.72
C LYS A 3 36.95 -10.52 -30.93
N LYS A 4 35.96 -11.24 -30.41
CA LYS A 4 34.53 -10.89 -30.46
C LYS A 4 34.34 -9.48 -29.86
N GLN A 5 34.31 -8.46 -30.72
CA GLN A 5 33.97 -7.10 -30.33
C GLN A 5 32.52 -7.15 -29.85
N ARG A 6 32.31 -7.05 -28.55
CA ARG A 6 30.96 -6.85 -28.02
C ARG A 6 30.50 -5.48 -28.49
N PRO A 7 29.30 -5.36 -29.07
CA PRO A 7 28.73 -4.06 -29.38
C PRO A 7 28.82 -3.17 -28.14
N GLU A 8 29.27 -1.93 -28.28
CA GLU A 8 29.56 -1.03 -27.16
C GLU A 8 28.38 -0.91 -26.18
N ALA A 9 27.14 -0.97 -26.70
CA ALA A 9 25.92 -1.03 -25.92
C ALA A 9 25.86 -2.23 -24.94
N MET A 10 26.33 -3.42 -25.34
CA MET A 10 26.40 -4.59 -24.46
C MET A 10 27.53 -4.47 -23.43
N ALA A 11 28.64 -3.82 -23.79
CA ALA A 11 29.74 -3.57 -22.85
C ALA A 11 29.30 -2.59 -21.75
N GLN A 12 28.63 -1.49 -22.13
CA GLN A 12 28.05 -0.50 -21.22
C GLN A 12 26.96 -1.11 -20.32
N PHE A 13 26.09 -1.95 -20.88
CA PHE A 13 25.08 -2.66 -20.08
C PHE A 13 25.72 -3.59 -19.05
N ALA A 14 26.76 -4.36 -19.43
CA ALA A 14 27.46 -5.23 -18.49
C ALA A 14 28.22 -4.45 -17.40
N GLU A 15 28.75 -3.28 -17.72
CA GLU A 15 29.45 -2.39 -16.78
C GLU A 15 28.49 -1.74 -15.77
N THR A 16 27.35 -1.25 -16.26
CA THR A 16 26.28 -0.68 -15.41
C THR A 16 25.61 -1.72 -14.51
N ALA A 17 25.46 -2.96 -14.98
CA ALA A 17 24.91 -4.05 -14.16
C ALA A 17 25.85 -4.50 -13.03
N ARG A 18 27.17 -4.37 -13.22
CA ARG A 18 28.19 -4.70 -12.20
C ARG A 18 28.34 -3.62 -11.14
N THR A 19 27.97 -2.39 -11.46
CA THR A 19 28.02 -1.31 -10.49
C THR A 19 26.84 -1.47 -9.52
N LYS A 20 27.11 -1.90 -8.28
CA LYS A 20 26.14 -1.95 -7.16
C LYS A 20 25.64 -0.55 -6.73
N LYS A 21 25.81 0.47 -7.56
CA LYS A 21 25.35 1.83 -7.31
C LYS A 21 23.85 1.87 -7.57
N ARG A 22 23.07 1.52 -6.55
CA ARG A 22 21.66 1.94 -6.49
C ARG A 22 21.71 3.46 -6.42
N LYS A 23 21.30 4.16 -7.49
CA LYS A 23 21.00 5.60 -7.36
C LYS A 23 19.96 5.70 -6.25
N GLU A 24 20.25 6.47 -5.22
CA GLU A 24 19.21 6.91 -4.30
C GLU A 24 18.18 7.63 -5.16
N ARG A 25 17.08 6.93 -5.46
CA ARG A 25 15.90 7.61 -5.94
C ARG A 25 15.34 8.24 -4.68
N PRO A 26 15.17 9.58 -4.59
CA PRO A 26 14.38 10.13 -3.51
C PRO A 26 13.05 9.39 -3.55
N GLY A 27 12.78 8.59 -2.51
CA GLY A 27 11.58 7.77 -2.45
C GLY A 27 10.37 8.69 -2.55
N LEU A 28 9.30 8.21 -3.16
CA LEU A 28 8.02 8.91 -3.07
C LEU A 28 7.64 8.96 -1.59
N VAL A 29 7.67 10.15 -1.00
CA VAL A 29 7.19 10.39 0.35
C VAL A 29 5.71 10.70 0.25
N ALA A 30 4.90 9.98 1.02
CA ALA A 30 3.47 10.25 1.06
C ALA A 30 3.22 11.65 1.64
N ASP A 31 2.40 12.43 0.95
CA ASP A 31 1.90 13.71 1.43
C ASP A 31 0.58 13.52 2.18
N LYS A 32 -0.04 14.61 2.67
CA LYS A 32 -1.31 14.55 3.41
C LYS A 32 -2.45 13.86 2.65
N ASP A 33 -2.39 13.84 1.32
CA ASP A 33 -3.45 13.31 0.46
C ASP A 33 -3.24 11.81 0.17
N THR A 34 -1.99 11.34 0.28
CA THR A 34 -1.58 9.95 0.01
C THR A 34 -1.07 9.21 1.25
N ALA A 35 -0.94 9.90 2.39
CA ALA A 35 -0.50 9.33 3.64
C ALA A 35 -1.49 8.26 4.13
N PRO A 36 -0.98 7.14 4.66
CA PRO A 36 -1.84 6.14 5.26
C PRO A 36 -2.57 6.74 6.46
N ILE A 37 -3.83 6.36 6.63
CA ILE A 37 -4.60 6.73 7.80
C ILE A 37 -4.07 5.90 8.99
N PRO A 38 -3.67 6.54 10.10
CA PRO A 38 -3.26 5.82 11.29
C PRO A 38 -4.38 4.92 11.80
N THR A 39 -4.06 3.68 12.14
CA THR A 39 -5.02 2.68 12.62
C THR A 39 -4.28 1.52 13.26
N ASP A 40 -4.96 0.81 14.15
CA ASP A 40 -4.44 -0.43 14.73
C ASP A 40 -4.47 -1.56 13.70
N SER A 41 -3.36 -2.27 13.54
CA SER A 41 -3.25 -3.46 12.69
C SER A 41 -4.12 -4.59 13.21
N LYS A 42 -4.24 -4.75 14.53
CA LYS A 42 -5.04 -5.83 15.11
C LYS A 42 -6.53 -5.67 14.80
N ALA A 43 -7.04 -4.45 14.89
CA ALA A 43 -8.42 -4.14 14.51
C ALA A 43 -8.71 -4.46 13.04
N LYS A 44 -7.73 -4.24 12.14
CA LYS A 44 -7.85 -4.61 10.71
C LYS A 44 -7.89 -6.12 10.51
N ASP A 45 -7.00 -6.84 11.20
CA ASP A 45 -6.92 -8.29 11.10
C ASP A 45 -8.20 -8.95 11.61
N ASP A 46 -8.77 -8.44 12.72
CA ASP A 46 -10.03 -8.93 13.27
C ASP A 46 -11.20 -8.70 12.29
N ALA A 47 -11.32 -7.50 11.72
CA ALA A 47 -12.36 -7.21 10.73
C ALA A 47 -12.21 -8.07 9.47
N ALA A 48 -11.00 -8.22 8.95
CA ALA A 48 -10.72 -9.05 7.78
C ALA A 48 -11.06 -10.53 8.04
N THR A 49 -10.74 -11.03 9.23
CA THR A 49 -11.05 -12.41 9.62
C THR A 49 -12.55 -12.66 9.60
N LYS A 50 -13.35 -11.75 10.17
CA LYS A 50 -14.82 -11.85 10.17
C LYS A 50 -15.39 -11.83 8.75
N VAL A 51 -14.98 -10.89 7.90
CA VAL A 51 -15.40 -10.83 6.48
C VAL A 51 -15.15 -12.15 5.76
N LEU A 52 -13.97 -12.73 5.95
CA LEU A 52 -13.61 -14.00 5.32
C LEU A 52 -14.44 -15.17 5.86
N GLN A 53 -14.72 -15.20 7.17
CA GLN A 53 -15.56 -16.22 7.80
C GLN A 53 -17.00 -16.16 7.30
N GLU A 54 -17.59 -14.96 7.22
CA GLU A 54 -18.93 -14.78 6.68
C GLU A 54 -19.01 -15.16 5.21
N GLY A 55 -18.05 -14.70 4.40
CA GLY A 55 -18.01 -15.04 2.97
C GLY A 55 -17.84 -16.55 2.70
N ALA A 56 -17.15 -17.27 3.61
CA ALA A 56 -16.94 -18.70 3.49
C ALA A 56 -18.11 -19.55 4.01
N THR A 57 -18.77 -19.10 5.08
CA THR A 57 -19.81 -19.88 5.78
C THR A 57 -21.23 -19.46 5.42
N GLY A 58 -21.42 -18.21 4.99
CA GLY A 58 -22.73 -17.58 4.82
C GLY A 58 -23.43 -17.24 6.14
N GLU A 59 -22.79 -17.47 7.27
CA GLU A 59 -23.29 -17.09 8.60
C GLU A 59 -22.80 -15.69 8.97
N ASP A 60 -23.57 -14.98 9.78
CA ASP A 60 -23.22 -13.67 10.32
C ASP A 60 -22.20 -13.81 11.46
N HIS A 61 -21.04 -13.15 11.31
CA HIS A 61 -19.96 -13.09 12.30
C HIS A 61 -19.69 -11.64 12.75
N GLY A 62 -20.61 -10.71 12.46
CA GLY A 62 -20.52 -9.29 12.77
C GLY A 62 -19.33 -8.61 12.09
N ALA A 63 -19.13 -8.86 10.80
CA ALA A 63 -18.10 -8.23 9.99
C ALA A 63 -18.41 -6.75 9.76
N GLU A 64 -19.67 -6.40 9.55
CA GLU A 64 -20.09 -5.02 9.27
C GLU A 64 -19.80 -4.10 10.47
N GLU A 65 -20.12 -4.52 11.70
CA GLU A 65 -19.78 -3.75 12.91
C GLU A 65 -18.28 -3.68 13.20
N ALA A 66 -17.51 -4.66 12.70
CA ALA A 66 -16.06 -4.62 12.82
C ALA A 66 -15.44 -3.64 11.80
N ILE A 67 -16.01 -3.55 10.60
CA ILE A 67 -15.62 -2.58 9.57
C ILE A 67 -15.94 -1.16 10.02
N ASP A 68 -17.13 -0.92 10.59
CA ASP A 68 -17.56 0.41 11.03
C ASP A 68 -16.67 1.03 12.12
N LYS A 69 -15.94 0.20 12.87
CA LYS A 69 -14.97 0.65 13.87
C LYS A 69 -13.65 1.10 13.26
N LEU A 70 -13.37 0.74 12.00
CA LEU A 70 -12.15 1.14 11.31
C LEU A 70 -12.28 2.58 10.79
N PRO A 71 -11.16 3.32 10.69
CA PRO A 71 -11.21 4.68 10.20
C PRO A 71 -11.62 4.75 8.73
N ASP A 72 -12.56 5.65 8.45
CA ASP A 72 -13.13 5.82 7.12
C ASP A 72 -12.13 6.42 6.11
N ARG A 73 -12.05 5.77 4.95
CA ARG A 73 -11.19 6.17 3.84
C ARG A 73 -11.79 7.27 2.98
N ILE A 74 -13.11 7.53 3.05
CA ILE A 74 -13.75 8.61 2.29
C ILE A 74 -13.34 9.95 2.92
N ILE A 75 -12.55 10.76 2.21
CA ILE A 75 -12.02 12.03 2.73
C ILE A 75 -13.15 13.06 2.98
N GLU A 76 -14.24 12.97 2.21
CA GLU A 76 -15.41 13.87 2.27
C GLU A 76 -16.27 13.65 3.53
N SER A 77 -16.41 12.41 4.00
CA SER A 77 -17.15 12.10 5.24
C SER A 77 -16.47 12.66 6.49
N ARG A 78 -15.14 12.88 6.45
CA ARG A 78 -14.35 13.44 7.56
C ARG A 78 -14.66 14.91 7.86
N HIS A 79 -15.18 15.66 6.89
CA HIS A 79 -15.55 17.08 7.06
C HIS A 79 -17.02 17.26 7.49
N GLY A 80 -17.91 16.34 7.13
CA GLY A 80 -19.35 16.42 7.45
C GLY A 80 -19.70 16.16 8.93
N ALA A 81 -18.83 15.48 9.67
CA ALA A 81 -19.08 15.17 11.09
C ALA A 81 -18.88 16.36 12.05
N ARG A 82 -18.19 17.43 11.63
CA ARG A 82 -17.89 18.59 12.51
C ARG A 82 -18.97 19.68 12.51
N HIS A 83 -20.06 19.50 11.77
CA HIS A 83 -21.05 20.57 11.56
C HIS A 83 -22.46 20.24 12.08
N ARG A 84 -22.62 19.13 12.81
CA ARG A 84 -23.93 18.69 13.36
C ARG A 84 -24.09 18.87 14.88
N ASP A 85 -23.14 19.53 15.53
CA ASP A 85 -23.24 19.97 16.92
C ASP A 85 -22.91 21.47 16.99
N SER A 86 -23.88 22.34 16.66
CA SER A 86 -23.86 23.78 16.96
C SER A 86 -25.28 24.31 17.02
#